data_AF-A0A843H1L0-F1
#
_entry.id   AF-A0A843H1L0-F1
#
_cell.length_a   1.000
_cell.length_b   1.000
_cell.length_c   1.000
_cell.angle_alpha   90.00
_cell.angle_beta   90.00
_cell.angle_gamma   90.00
#
_symmetry.space_group_name_H-M   'P 1'
#
loop_
_entity.id
_entity.type
_entity.pdbx_description
1 polymer ?
#
loop_
_entity_poly.entity_id
_entity_poly.type
_entity_poly.pdbx_seq_one_letter_code
_entity_poly.pdbx_strand_id
1 'polypeptide(L)'
;MDIKKYITNKDIELTNDDINIEKLTNDLRKGYVSNDDMEEKIKSAVEEVNKTSKTEYDKLKGEYTTLQHSIDDYEKRNTDLVERNRTLSLENVMTREGFREEDFKDISAMRYSLYGDEKDDVRAIQGIKEKYKNTYFPTQEPVKQRDDLPINNGTKEPEPIKVSRLTSIKDLLKK
;
A
#
# COMPACT_ATOMS: atom_id res chain seq x y z
N MET A 1 -1.95 -8.40 66.31
CA MET A 1 -1.06 -9.55 66.53
C MET A 1 -1.53 -10.27 67.78
N ASP A 2 -1.76 -11.58 67.73
CA ASP A 2 -2.26 -12.34 68.88
C ASP A 2 -1.09 -13.07 69.57
N ILE A 3 -0.56 -12.46 70.63
CA ILE A 3 0.65 -12.93 71.35
C ILE A 3 0.43 -14.29 72.02
N LYS A 4 -0.82 -14.65 72.35
CA LYS A 4 -1.16 -15.94 72.98
C LYS A 4 -0.78 -17.15 72.11
N LYS A 5 -0.66 -16.97 70.80
CA LYS A 5 -0.26 -18.03 69.85
C LYS A 5 1.23 -18.41 69.92
N TYR A 6 2.03 -17.58 70.59
CA TYR A 6 3.47 -17.71 70.71
C TYR A 6 3.94 -17.95 72.15
N ILE A 7 3.03 -17.93 73.13
CA ILE A 7 3.34 -18.27 74.52
C ILE A 7 3.30 -19.80 74.69
N THR A 8 4.34 -20.39 75.25
CA THR A 8 4.44 -21.83 75.54
C THR A 8 4.00 -22.18 76.96
N ASN A 9 4.07 -21.23 77.89
CA ASN A 9 3.72 -21.42 79.31
C ASN A 9 2.32 -20.87 79.65
N LYS A 10 1.58 -21.56 80.52
CA LYS A 10 0.20 -21.17 80.92
C LYS A 10 0.10 -20.59 82.33
N ASP A 11 1.24 -20.43 83.01
CA ASP A 11 1.32 -19.91 84.38
C ASP A 11 1.30 -18.37 84.44
N ILE A 12 1.16 -17.82 85.66
CA ILE A 12 0.91 -16.38 85.91
C ILE A 12 2.16 -15.51 85.69
N GLU A 13 3.35 -16.09 85.83
CA GLU A 13 4.63 -15.40 85.61
C GLU A 13 5.25 -15.86 84.29
N LEU A 14 5.42 -14.92 83.35
CA LEU A 14 6.05 -15.18 82.05
C LEU A 14 7.51 -14.75 82.08
N THR A 15 8.39 -15.65 81.64
CA THR A 15 9.80 -15.39 81.36
C THR A 15 10.05 -15.32 79.85
N ASN A 16 11.23 -14.83 79.44
CA ASN A 16 11.58 -14.75 78.02
C ASN A 16 11.64 -16.13 77.34
N ASP A 17 11.90 -17.20 78.10
CA ASP A 17 11.96 -18.58 77.60
C ASP A 17 10.56 -19.15 77.33
N ASP A 18 9.50 -18.52 77.87
CA ASP A 18 8.11 -18.89 77.68
C ASP A 18 7.50 -18.32 76.39
N ILE A 19 8.31 -17.64 75.58
CA ILE A 19 7.93 -17.10 74.27
C ILE A 19 8.64 -17.90 73.17
N ASN A 20 7.87 -18.49 72.27
CA ASN A 20 8.38 -19.12 71.06
C ASN A 20 8.80 -18.07 70.03
N ILE A 21 9.99 -17.51 70.24
CA ILE A 21 10.60 -16.47 69.39
C ILE A 21 10.81 -16.97 67.96
N GLU A 22 11.13 -18.26 67.77
CA GLU A 22 11.33 -18.83 66.44
C GLU A 22 10.04 -18.82 65.62
N LYS A 23 8.92 -19.27 66.21
CA LYS A 23 7.60 -19.23 65.57
C LYS A 23 7.12 -17.80 65.33
N LEU A 24 7.37 -16.89 66.27
CA LEU A 24 7.09 -15.46 66.12
C LEU A 24 7.89 -14.85 64.97
N THR A 25 9.18 -15.18 64.87
CA THR A 25 10.08 -14.71 63.81
C THR A 25 9.68 -15.27 62.45
N ASN A 26 9.32 -16.55 62.38
CA ASN A 26 8.87 -17.20 61.15
C ASN A 26 7.53 -16.66 60.66
N ASP A 27 6.55 -16.44 61.55
CA ASP A 27 5.29 -15.79 61.18
C ASP A 27 5.47 -14.32 60.82
N LEU A 28 6.39 -13.59 61.48
CA LEU A 28 6.76 -12.23 61.08
C LEU A 28 7.41 -12.20 59.69
N ARG A 29 8.14 -13.25 59.29
CA ARG A 29 8.77 -13.37 57.96
C ARG A 29 7.83 -13.95 56.91
N LYS A 30 6.72 -14.60 57.28
CA LYS A 30 5.74 -15.12 56.32
C LYS A 30 5.12 -13.96 55.53
N GLY A 31 5.34 -13.98 54.22
CA GLY A 31 4.86 -12.94 53.29
C GLY A 31 5.93 -11.91 52.91
N TYR A 32 7.10 -11.94 53.55
CA TYR A 32 8.25 -11.18 53.07
C TYR A 32 8.94 -11.98 51.96
N VAL A 33 9.10 -11.34 50.81
CA VAL A 33 9.89 -11.85 49.69
C VAL A 33 11.33 -11.39 49.90
N SER A 34 12.30 -12.29 49.66
CA SER A 34 13.72 -11.94 49.70
C SER A 34 14.01 -10.78 48.74
N ASN A 35 14.92 -9.88 49.10
CA ASN A 35 15.37 -8.83 48.18
C ASN A 35 15.93 -9.44 46.89
N ASP A 36 16.65 -10.56 47.00
CA ASP A 36 17.25 -11.27 45.86
C ASP A 36 16.15 -11.81 44.92
N ASP A 37 15.09 -12.42 45.47
CA ASP A 37 13.93 -12.91 44.70
C ASP A 37 13.16 -11.77 44.01
N MET A 38 13.14 -10.59 44.64
CA MET A 38 12.53 -9.38 44.07
C MET A 38 13.38 -8.82 42.92
N GLU A 39 14.70 -8.73 43.10
CA GLU A 39 15.62 -8.29 42.06
C GLU A 39 15.57 -9.20 40.82
N GLU A 40 15.52 -10.52 41.02
CA GLU A 40 15.43 -11.47 39.90
C GLU A 40 14.12 -11.28 39.11
N LYS A 41 12.99 -11.12 39.81
CA LYS A 41 11.69 -10.84 39.17
C LYS A 41 11.69 -9.52 38.41
N ILE A 42 12.26 -8.47 38.99
CA ILE A 42 12.38 -7.16 38.33
C ILE A 42 13.24 -7.30 37.07
N LYS A 43 14.38 -7.99 37.16
CA LYS A 43 15.27 -8.20 36.02
C LYS A 43 14.59 -8.97 34.88
N SER A 44 13.88 -10.05 35.19
CA SER A 44 13.12 -10.81 34.18
C SER A 44 12.05 -9.95 33.50
N ALA A 45 11.30 -9.16 34.27
CA ALA A 45 10.27 -8.27 33.71
C ALA A 45 10.89 -7.20 32.79
N VAL A 46 12.03 -6.62 33.17
CA VAL A 46 12.74 -5.63 32.35
C VAL A 46 13.27 -6.26 31.06
N GLU A 47 13.84 -7.47 31.11
CA GLU A 47 14.29 -8.18 29.91
C GLU A 47 13.15 -8.50 28.94
N GLU A 48 11.98 -8.90 29.46
CA GLU A 48 10.81 -9.20 28.65
C GLU A 48 10.26 -7.95 27.94
N VAL A 49 10.16 -6.83 28.66
CA VAL A 49 9.77 -5.53 28.08
C VAL A 49 10.75 -5.13 26.99
N ASN A 50 12.06 -5.21 27.26
CA ASN A 50 13.09 -4.85 26.28
C ASN A 50 13.04 -5.73 25.01
N LYS A 51 12.82 -7.04 25.16
CA LYS A 51 12.67 -7.96 24.02
C LYS A 51 11.43 -7.63 23.20
N THR A 52 10.31 -7.34 23.87
CA THR A 52 9.05 -6.99 23.21
C THR A 52 9.21 -5.68 22.44
N SER A 53 9.72 -4.63 23.08
CA SER A 53 9.95 -3.34 22.43
C SER A 53 10.91 -3.43 21.24
N LYS A 54 11.96 -4.24 21.35
CA LYS A 54 12.88 -4.46 20.22
C LYS A 54 12.19 -5.17 19.05
N THR A 55 11.39 -6.19 19.35
CA THR A 55 10.64 -6.94 18.33
C THR A 55 9.63 -6.04 17.62
N GLU A 56 8.91 -5.20 18.36
CA GLU A 56 7.98 -4.22 17.80
C GLU A 56 8.70 -3.19 16.93
N TYR A 57 9.85 -2.70 17.37
CA TYR A 57 10.69 -1.78 16.59
C TYR A 57 11.17 -2.43 15.28
N ASP A 58 11.68 -3.65 15.33
CA ASP A 58 12.17 -4.38 14.15
C ASP A 58 11.02 -4.65 13.17
N LYS A 59 9.82 -4.97 13.68
CA LYS A 59 8.61 -5.13 12.87
C LYS A 59 8.22 -3.81 12.18
N LEU A 60 8.17 -2.71 12.93
CA LEU A 60 7.83 -1.40 12.39
C LEU A 60 8.84 -0.95 11.32
N LYS A 61 10.13 -1.21 11.54
CA LYS A 61 11.19 -0.95 10.55
C LYS A 61 11.00 -1.78 9.27
N GLY A 62 10.58 -3.04 9.40
CA GLY A 62 10.25 -3.90 8.26
C GLY A 62 9.03 -3.40 7.49
N GLU A 63 7.97 -2.99 8.18
CA GLU A 63 6.77 -2.39 7.58
C GLU A 63 7.11 -1.08 6.85
N TYR A 64 7.91 -0.21 7.47
CA TYR A 64 8.38 1.03 6.83
C TYR A 64 9.18 0.76 5.56
N THR A 65 10.11 -0.20 5.61
CA THR A 65 10.91 -0.59 4.43
C THR A 65 10.01 -1.11 3.31
N THR A 66 9.03 -1.94 3.63
CA THR A 66 8.06 -2.48 2.66
C THR A 66 7.23 -1.35 2.04
N LEU A 67 6.77 -0.40 2.85
CA LEU A 67 6.01 0.74 2.39
C LEU A 67 6.84 1.63 1.45
N GLN A 68 8.10 1.89 1.78
CA GLN A 68 9.00 2.67 0.94
C GLN A 68 9.17 2.04 -0.45
N HIS A 69 9.44 0.73 -0.52
CA HIS A 69 9.57 0.03 -1.80
C HIS A 69 8.26 0.11 -2.61
N SER A 70 7.11 -0.03 -1.94
CA SER A 70 5.81 0.09 -2.61
C SER A 70 5.60 1.49 -3.20
N ILE A 71 6.00 2.54 -2.50
CA ILE A 71 5.90 3.92 -2.99
C ILE A 71 6.80 4.11 -4.22
N ASP A 72 8.06 3.68 -4.15
CA ASP A 72 9.00 3.78 -5.26
C ASP A 72 8.48 3.05 -6.52
N ASP A 73 7.85 1.88 -6.33
CA ASP A 73 7.23 1.13 -7.42
C ASP A 73 6.01 1.84 -8.01
N TYR A 74 5.18 2.48 -7.17
CA TYR A 74 4.05 3.28 -7.66
C TYR A 74 4.51 4.52 -8.43
N GLU A 75 5.55 5.20 -7.97
CA GLU A 75 6.12 6.36 -8.67
C GLU A 75 6.68 6.00 -10.04
N LYS A 76 7.41 4.89 -10.14
CA LYS A 76 7.88 4.36 -11.43
C LYS A 76 6.73 4.03 -12.37
N ARG A 77 5.75 3.27 -11.88
CA ARG A 77 4.56 2.90 -12.68
C ARG A 77 3.78 4.13 -13.14
N ASN A 78 3.66 5.14 -12.29
CA ASN A 78 2.97 6.38 -12.65
C ASN A 78 3.74 7.14 -13.73
N THR A 79 5.07 7.20 -13.63
CA THR A 79 5.93 7.81 -14.64
C THR A 79 5.78 7.09 -15.99
N ASP A 80 5.86 5.75 -15.99
CA ASP A 80 5.68 4.93 -17.20
C ASP A 80 4.29 5.12 -17.83
N LEU A 81 3.23 5.20 -17.00
CA LEU A 81 1.87 5.43 -17.47
C LEU A 81 1.69 6.84 -18.04
N VAL A 82 2.27 7.86 -17.42
CA VAL A 82 2.22 9.24 -17.91
C VAL A 82 2.93 9.34 -19.27
N GLU A 83 4.12 8.75 -19.40
CA GLU A 83 4.86 8.72 -20.66
C GLU A 83 4.07 7.98 -21.75
N ARG A 84 3.54 6.79 -21.43
CA ARG A 84 2.72 6.01 -22.36
C ARG A 84 1.46 6.75 -22.79
N ASN A 85 0.78 7.43 -21.86
CA ASN A 85 -0.42 8.18 -22.16
C ASN A 85 -0.12 9.40 -23.04
N ARG A 86 1.02 10.09 -22.79
CA ARG A 86 1.49 11.19 -23.64
C ARG A 86 1.77 10.71 -25.07
N THR A 87 2.47 9.58 -25.22
CA THR A 87 2.76 8.97 -26.52
C THR A 87 1.46 8.59 -27.24
N LEU A 88 0.57 7.85 -26.59
CA LEU A 88 -0.72 7.46 -27.18
C LEU A 88 -1.60 8.66 -27.55
N SER A 89 -1.62 9.72 -26.74
CA SER A 89 -2.36 10.94 -27.06
C SER A 89 -1.80 11.60 -28.32
N LEU A 90 -0.47 11.68 -28.44
CA LEU A 90 0.19 12.27 -29.59
C LEU A 90 -0.03 11.43 -30.86
N GLU A 91 0.12 10.11 -30.76
CA GLU A 91 -0.17 9.17 -31.84
C GLU A 91 -1.63 9.28 -32.32
N ASN A 92 -2.60 9.37 -31.39
CA ASN A 92 -4.01 9.60 -31.75
C ASN A 92 -4.22 10.90 -32.52
N VAL A 93 -3.52 11.98 -32.16
CA VAL A 93 -3.57 13.23 -32.91
C VAL A 93 -2.98 13.04 -34.31
N MET A 94 -1.83 12.38 -34.43
CA MET A 94 -1.19 12.09 -35.72
C MET A 94 -2.07 11.24 -36.64
N THR A 95 -2.69 10.18 -36.11
CA THR A 95 -3.64 9.33 -36.85
C THR A 95 -4.83 10.14 -37.34
N ARG A 96 -5.43 10.97 -36.47
CA ARG A 96 -6.56 11.84 -36.84
C ARG A 96 -6.18 12.84 -37.92
N GLU A 97 -4.94 13.31 -37.90
CA GLU A 97 -4.40 14.21 -38.92
C GLU A 97 -3.95 13.48 -40.21
N GLY A 98 -4.09 12.15 -40.27
CA GLY A 98 -3.87 11.36 -41.50
C GLY A 98 -2.43 10.95 -41.74
N PHE A 99 -1.59 10.98 -40.71
CA PHE A 99 -0.25 10.40 -40.74
C PHE A 99 -0.30 8.88 -40.54
N ARG A 100 0.69 8.18 -41.10
CA ARG A 100 0.83 6.73 -40.95
C ARG A 100 1.68 6.40 -39.73
N GLU A 101 1.43 5.25 -39.10
CA GLU A 101 2.15 4.83 -37.90
C GLU A 101 3.68 4.75 -38.10
N GLU A 102 4.11 4.34 -39.29
CA GLU A 102 5.52 4.31 -39.70
C GLU A 102 6.21 5.68 -39.64
N ASP A 103 5.43 6.76 -39.78
CA ASP A 103 5.92 8.14 -39.79
C ASP A 103 5.91 8.79 -38.38
N PHE A 104 5.29 8.16 -37.38
CA PHE A 104 5.05 8.77 -36.06
C PHE A 104 6.32 9.17 -35.32
N LYS A 105 7.39 8.38 -35.45
CA LYS A 105 8.66 8.69 -34.79
C LYS A 105 9.26 9.98 -35.32
N ASP A 106 9.23 10.16 -36.64
CA ASP A 106 9.81 11.32 -37.30
C ASP A 106 8.95 12.57 -37.05
N ILE A 107 7.62 12.43 -37.09
CA ILE A 107 6.70 13.53 -36.77
C ILE A 107 6.81 13.92 -35.29
N SER A 108 6.97 12.96 -34.38
CA SER A 108 7.20 13.23 -32.96
C SER A 108 8.48 14.06 -32.76
N ALA A 109 9.57 13.67 -33.42
CA ALA A 109 10.83 14.42 -33.39
C ALA A 109 10.65 15.85 -33.97
N MET A 110 9.90 16.00 -35.06
CA MET A 110 9.56 17.31 -35.61
C MET A 110 8.71 18.15 -34.66
N ARG A 111 7.75 17.56 -33.94
CA ARG A 111 6.94 18.25 -32.93
C ARG A 111 7.80 18.78 -31.80
N TYR A 112 8.76 18.00 -31.30
CA TYR A 112 9.66 18.45 -30.25
C TYR A 112 10.66 19.51 -30.73
N SER A 113 11.15 19.40 -31.96
CA SER A 113 12.15 20.31 -32.54
C SER A 113 11.57 21.66 -33.01
N LEU A 114 10.43 21.62 -33.70
CA LEU A 114 9.84 22.80 -34.35
C LEU A 114 8.74 23.47 -33.52
N TYR A 115 8.09 22.70 -32.63
CA TYR A 115 6.93 23.13 -31.84
C TYR A 115 7.09 22.77 -30.36
N GLY A 116 8.33 22.77 -29.85
CA GLY A 116 8.63 22.44 -28.45
C GLY A 116 7.88 23.31 -27.44
N ASP A 117 7.66 24.59 -27.78
CA ASP A 117 6.94 25.55 -26.93
C ASP A 117 5.40 25.46 -27.05
N GLU A 118 4.88 24.78 -28.07
CA GLU A 118 3.44 24.62 -28.26
C GLU A 118 2.89 23.54 -27.32
N LYS A 119 1.85 23.91 -26.57
CA LYS A 119 1.20 23.03 -25.59
C LYS A 119 0.07 22.22 -26.22
N ASP A 120 -0.51 22.71 -27.32
CA ASP A 120 -1.56 22.02 -28.06
C ASP A 120 -0.96 21.13 -29.15
N ASP A 121 -0.95 19.82 -28.89
CA ASP A 121 -0.45 18.83 -29.84
C ASP A 121 -1.23 18.85 -31.16
N VAL A 122 -2.52 19.19 -31.16
CA VAL A 122 -3.31 19.29 -32.41
C VAL A 122 -2.75 20.40 -33.29
N ARG A 123 -2.50 21.57 -32.70
CA ARG A 123 -1.93 22.71 -33.44
C ARG A 123 -0.52 22.43 -33.93
N ALA A 124 0.32 21.80 -33.11
CA ALA A 124 1.67 21.43 -33.49
C ALA A 124 1.68 20.45 -34.68
N ILE A 125 0.86 19.39 -34.61
CA ILE A 125 0.78 18.37 -35.65
C ILE A 125 0.16 18.94 -36.94
N GLN A 126 -0.86 19.78 -36.85
CA GLN A 126 -1.40 20.51 -38.01
C GLN A 126 -0.35 21.43 -38.65
N GLY A 127 0.44 22.14 -37.83
CA GLY A 127 1.53 22.97 -38.32
C GLY A 127 2.61 22.17 -39.06
N ILE A 128 2.92 20.95 -38.60
CA ILE A 128 3.82 20.03 -39.31
C ILE A 128 3.18 19.59 -40.63
N LYS A 129 1.93 19.14 -40.59
CA LYS A 129 1.20 18.68 -41.77
C LYS A 129 1.15 19.75 -42.86
N GLU A 130 0.85 20.99 -42.51
CA GLU A 130 0.74 22.08 -43.49
C GLU A 130 2.11 22.49 -44.04
N LYS A 131 3.15 22.49 -43.19
CA LYS A 131 4.52 22.86 -43.58
C LYS A 131 5.21 21.81 -44.46
N TYR A 132 4.89 20.53 -44.25
CA TYR A 132 5.48 19.40 -44.99
C TYR A 132 4.51 18.76 -45.99
N LYS A 133 3.39 19.44 -46.26
CA LYS A 133 2.38 19.03 -47.24
C LYS A 133 3.04 18.71 -48.58
N ASN A 134 2.73 17.54 -49.14
CA ASN A 134 3.22 17.06 -50.44
C ASN A 134 4.73 16.76 -50.52
N THR A 135 5.43 16.54 -49.40
CA THR A 135 6.86 16.19 -49.41
C THR A 135 7.15 14.85 -48.72
N TYR A 136 7.31 14.87 -47.40
CA TYR A 136 7.85 13.77 -46.60
C TYR A 136 6.79 12.75 -46.16
N PHE A 137 5.54 13.19 -46.01
CA PHE A 137 4.45 12.37 -45.51
C PHE A 137 3.31 12.40 -46.53
N PRO A 138 3.14 11.36 -47.36
CA PRO A 138 1.98 11.27 -48.23
C PRO A 138 0.75 11.17 -47.33
N THR A 139 0.04 12.29 -47.19
CA THR A 139 -1.22 12.37 -46.45
C THR A 139 -2.16 11.32 -47.03
N GLN A 140 -2.53 10.31 -46.24
CA GLN A 140 -3.71 9.54 -46.57
C GLN A 140 -4.91 10.47 -46.36
N GLU A 141 -5.97 10.33 -47.17
CA GLU A 141 -7.21 11.00 -46.84
C GLU A 141 -7.54 10.66 -45.38
N PRO A 142 -7.89 11.66 -44.55
CA PRO A 142 -8.19 11.41 -43.15
C PRO A 142 -9.19 10.27 -43.10
N VAL A 143 -8.88 9.23 -42.32
CA VAL A 143 -9.83 8.14 -42.09
C VAL A 143 -11.05 8.82 -41.49
N LYS A 144 -12.08 9.06 -42.32
CA LYS A 144 -13.37 9.50 -41.84
C LYS A 144 -13.74 8.47 -40.79
N GLN A 145 -13.92 8.90 -39.54
CA GLN A 145 -14.68 8.10 -38.60
C GLN A 145 -15.98 7.79 -39.34
N ARG A 146 -16.17 6.51 -39.70
CA ARG A 146 -17.43 6.08 -40.30
C ARG A 146 -18.46 6.21 -39.19
N ASP A 147 -19.23 7.29 -39.22
CA ASP A 147 -20.46 7.38 -38.46
C ASP A 147 -21.52 6.40 -39.00
N ASP A 148 -21.29 5.79 -40.18
CA ASP A 148 -22.19 4.84 -40.82
C ASP A 148 -21.49 3.54 -41.26
N LEU A 149 -21.72 2.46 -40.52
CA LEU A 149 -21.53 1.08 -40.99
C LEU A 149 -22.71 0.68 -41.89
N PRO A 150 -22.52 -0.01 -43.03
CA PRO A 150 -23.50 -0.95 -43.51
C PRO A 150 -23.24 -2.30 -42.83
N ILE A 151 -23.96 -2.58 -41.76
CA ILE A 151 -24.04 -3.92 -41.16
C ILE A 151 -24.89 -4.77 -42.12
N ASN A 152 -24.32 -5.85 -42.67
CA ASN A 152 -25.11 -6.85 -43.38
C ASN A 152 -24.84 -8.26 -42.82
N ASN A 153 -25.84 -8.73 -42.08
CA ASN A 153 -26.31 -10.10 -41.83
C ASN A 153 -25.30 -11.21 -41.47
N GLY A 154 -25.41 -11.71 -40.24
CA GLY A 154 -24.96 -13.08 -39.98
C GLY A 154 -24.95 -13.66 -38.57
N THR A 155 -25.41 -12.99 -37.50
CA THR A 155 -25.62 -13.67 -36.19
C THR A 155 -26.50 -12.80 -35.30
N LYS A 156 -27.54 -13.40 -34.70
CA LYS A 156 -28.41 -12.71 -33.73
C LYS A 156 -27.54 -12.09 -32.62
N GLU A 157 -27.61 -10.78 -32.46
CA GLU A 157 -27.02 -10.07 -31.33
C GLU A 157 -27.63 -10.63 -30.03
N PRO A 158 -26.81 -11.00 -29.03
CA PRO A 158 -27.32 -11.30 -27.71
C PRO A 158 -27.91 -10.02 -27.12
N GLU A 159 -29.17 -10.08 -26.68
CA GLU A 159 -29.84 -8.92 -26.07
C GLU A 159 -28.99 -8.35 -24.92
N PRO A 160 -28.87 -7.01 -24.81
CA PRO A 160 -28.04 -6.40 -23.79
C PRO A 160 -28.56 -6.74 -22.39
N ILE A 161 -27.71 -7.32 -21.56
CA ILE A 161 -28.02 -7.64 -20.17
C ILE A 161 -28.33 -6.34 -19.43
N LYS A 162 -29.61 -6.11 -19.12
CA LYS A 162 -30.03 -4.98 -18.28
C LYS A 162 -29.68 -5.30 -16.83
N VAL A 163 -28.57 -4.74 -16.35
CA VAL A 163 -28.13 -4.89 -14.96
C VAL A 163 -28.95 -3.98 -14.06
N SER A 164 -29.67 -4.56 -13.11
CA SER A 164 -30.34 -3.87 -12.01
C SER A 164 -29.68 -4.23 -10.68
N ARG A 165 -30.08 -3.56 -9.59
CA ARG A 165 -29.56 -3.88 -8.23
C ARG A 165 -29.88 -5.30 -7.74
N LEU A 166 -30.71 -6.04 -8.47
CA LEU A 166 -31.08 -7.43 -8.18
C LEU A 166 -30.37 -8.45 -9.08
N THR A 167 -29.52 -8.00 -10.02
CA THR A 167 -28.80 -8.90 -10.93
C THR A 167 -27.64 -9.59 -10.20
N SER A 168 -27.65 -10.93 -10.18
CA SER A 168 -26.62 -11.74 -9.51
C SER A 168 -25.36 -11.85 -10.39
N ILE A 169 -24.19 -11.91 -9.75
CA ILE A 169 -22.89 -12.05 -10.45
C ILE A 169 -22.85 -13.31 -11.33
N LYS A 170 -23.59 -14.37 -10.96
CA LYS A 170 -23.70 -15.60 -11.76
C LYS A 170 -24.35 -15.37 -13.13
N ASP A 171 -25.21 -14.35 -13.26
CA ASP A 171 -25.91 -14.03 -14.50
C ASP A 171 -25.05 -13.21 -15.48
N LEU A 172 -23.94 -12.63 -15.00
CA LEU A 172 -23.00 -11.85 -15.81
C LEU A 172 -21.90 -12.72 -16.46
N LEU A 173 -21.77 -13.99 -16.06
CA LEU A 173 -20.67 -14.88 -16.46
C LEU A 173 -21.06 -15.95 -17.49
N LYS A 174 -22.32 -16.00 -17.94
CA LYS A 174 -22.72 -16.92 -19.02
C LYS A 174 -22.42 -16.29 -20.38
N LYS A 175 -21.43 -16.86 -21.08
CA LYS A 175 -21.14 -16.67 -22.50
C LYS A 175 -21.61 -17.91 -23.26
#